data_AF-A0AAU9KBT2-F1
#
_entry.id   AF-A0AAU9KBT2-F1
#
_cell.length_a   1.000
_cell.length_b   1.000
_cell.length_c   1.000
_cell.angle_alpha   90.00
_cell.angle_beta   90.00
_cell.angle_gamma   90.00
#
_symmetry.space_group_name_H-M   'P 1'
#
loop_
_entity.id
_entity.type
_entity.pdbx_description
1 polymer ?
#
loop_
_entity_poly.entity_id
_entity_poly.type
_entity_poly.pdbx_seq_one_letter_code
_entity_poly.pdbx_strand_id
1 'polypeptide(L)'
;MGCSQSQGELINQALSERDKFKRQEAEAVAQASKYEKDYLSLKQQLDFEKSESIKILTKNEESEKKIAAIENKNFELEKQLLKLKTELNEFQSQNQKFLSELEAFRKFKLRTATKTVIRYYKYWRQLNFNWAIEQWRDIPSNIIAEDFNSDDLNITEDSTISTLSQEDYKEAALDFIQKDYQNKLASSTLMKEYNLHKVPIQKQMSISSLYRSCETMMDKKYENDANDLAGRRKPVDIGSYMVDYLIRHFGIKKLAYKTLSELIPTLQHYCKQHNHYSILMCRLLHIFHSEPISLSLGIFITKMRVEFNNLSKNAGLTKSSNKLLGGDAFIIDLFGLINNIFETNREVRTAILSLLKPEHVNKEDFFLFHLCYKIVRQAMTPDGAFDALSNLANLPETSIFYSNAKSILDLKVFLDDDQIFRSIFDPKNLGFISKENFISKINFQAYYANCKNNAYVISRCKFLTTLLEVYNVYYCKAVSNLIKIYNQSGINLNQSEYEQAALKAEPSLSTDQLERLYEEALSLQNNEGLITCSSFCTSLTNYGIGHRGIKEFAVPELWNISEKLRSDVSYLFLEESAASLSLEDPTKEINKSRN
;
A
#
# COMPACT_ATOMS: atom_id res chain seq x y z
N MET A 1 -108.63 28.53 121.37
CA MET A 1 -108.42 29.90 120.85
C MET A 1 -106.93 30.16 120.77
N GLY A 2 -106.42 30.68 119.64
CA GLY A 2 -105.10 31.36 119.59
C GLY A 2 -104.12 30.91 118.50
N CYS A 3 -104.20 31.57 117.32
CA CYS A 3 -103.15 31.91 116.33
C CYS A 3 -102.21 30.80 115.80
N SER A 4 -102.20 30.35 114.53
CA SER A 4 -102.60 30.90 113.21
C SER A 4 -101.83 32.12 112.67
N GLN A 5 -100.53 32.26 112.97
CA GLN A 5 -99.70 33.30 112.35
C GLN A 5 -98.24 32.92 112.03
N SER A 6 -97.88 31.63 112.00
CA SER A 6 -96.49 31.20 111.75
C SER A 6 -96.27 30.45 110.42
N GLN A 7 -97.32 29.98 109.73
CA GLN A 7 -97.17 29.18 108.50
C GLN A 7 -97.14 30.01 107.20
N GLY A 8 -97.66 31.25 107.20
CA GLY A 8 -97.68 32.10 106.01
C GLY A 8 -96.31 32.73 105.65
N GLU A 9 -95.52 33.11 106.66
CA GLU A 9 -94.18 33.66 106.45
C GLU A 9 -93.18 32.59 106.02
N LEU A 10 -93.30 31.37 106.56
CA LEU A 10 -92.46 30.24 106.16
C LEU A 10 -92.69 29.80 104.70
N ILE A 11 -93.93 29.90 104.20
CA ILE A 11 -94.24 29.52 102.80
C ILE A 11 -93.73 30.57 101.81
N ASN A 12 -93.86 31.87 102.11
CA ASN A 12 -93.34 32.93 101.24
C ASN A 12 -91.80 33.02 101.26
N GLN A 13 -91.16 32.73 102.40
CA GLN A 13 -89.72 32.63 102.50
C GLN A 13 -89.19 31.38 101.75
N ALA A 14 -89.88 30.24 101.87
CA ALA A 14 -89.56 29.03 101.11
C ALA A 14 -89.76 29.18 99.60
N LEU A 15 -90.77 29.92 99.14
CA LEU A 15 -90.99 30.20 97.71
C LEU A 15 -89.97 31.19 97.14
N SER A 16 -89.61 32.24 97.90
CA SER A 16 -88.55 33.17 97.49
C SER A 16 -87.16 32.53 97.45
N GLU A 17 -86.87 31.61 98.38
CA GLU A 17 -85.63 30.84 98.36
C GLU A 17 -85.64 29.84 97.20
N ARG A 18 -86.75 29.15 96.95
CA ARG A 18 -86.88 28.23 95.81
C ARG A 18 -86.64 28.92 94.47
N ASP A 19 -87.15 30.13 94.28
CA ASP A 19 -86.97 30.86 93.01
C ASP A 19 -85.56 31.45 92.88
N LYS A 20 -84.88 31.78 93.99
CA LYS A 20 -83.43 32.08 93.98
C LYS A 20 -82.60 30.85 93.66
N PHE A 21 -82.91 29.69 94.26
CA PHE A 21 -82.22 28.43 93.99
C PHE A 21 -82.42 27.97 92.54
N LYS A 22 -83.61 28.13 91.96
CA LYS A 22 -83.86 27.80 90.54
C LYS A 22 -83.11 28.71 89.57
N ARG A 23 -82.94 30.00 89.88
CA ARG A 23 -82.11 30.90 89.07
C ARG A 23 -80.63 30.55 89.18
N GLN A 24 -80.14 30.26 90.38
CA GLN A 24 -78.75 29.83 90.60
C GLN A 24 -78.48 28.46 89.97
N GLU A 25 -79.44 27.54 89.98
CA GLU A 25 -79.36 26.25 89.31
C GLU A 25 -79.32 26.43 87.79
N ALA A 26 -80.20 27.27 87.22
CA ALA A 26 -80.20 27.56 85.78
C ALA A 26 -78.91 28.26 85.32
N GLU A 27 -78.37 29.21 86.11
CA GLU A 27 -77.08 29.85 85.83
C GLU A 27 -75.92 28.87 85.98
N ALA A 28 -75.92 28.01 87.01
CA ALA A 28 -74.91 26.98 87.20
C ALA A 28 -74.92 25.95 86.07
N VAL A 29 -76.10 25.54 85.59
CA VAL A 29 -76.24 24.59 84.46
C VAL A 29 -75.82 25.24 83.14
N ALA A 30 -76.18 26.50 82.89
CA ALA A 30 -75.74 27.22 81.70
C ALA A 30 -74.22 27.43 81.69
N GLN A 31 -73.64 27.74 82.86
CA GLN A 31 -72.21 27.93 83.01
C GLN A 31 -71.44 26.61 82.92
N ALA A 32 -71.98 25.52 83.49
CA ALA A 32 -71.44 24.17 83.33
C ALA A 32 -71.47 23.72 81.86
N SER A 33 -72.58 23.94 81.14
CA SER A 33 -72.69 23.59 79.71
C SER A 33 -71.72 24.41 78.84
N LYS A 34 -71.50 25.69 79.17
CA LYS A 34 -70.48 26.51 78.51
C LYS A 34 -69.07 25.97 78.77
N TYR A 35 -68.73 25.68 80.03
CA TYR A 35 -67.42 25.11 80.37
C TYR A 35 -67.20 23.73 79.77
N GLU A 36 -68.24 22.91 79.64
CA GLU A 36 -68.14 21.60 79.01
C GLU A 36 -67.87 21.70 77.50
N LYS A 37 -68.52 22.65 76.81
CA LYS A 37 -68.22 22.95 75.40
C LYS A 37 -66.81 23.52 75.22
N ASP A 38 -66.41 24.46 76.06
CA ASP A 38 -65.07 25.06 75.98
C ASP A 38 -63.99 24.00 76.28
N TYR A 39 -64.23 23.11 77.25
CA TYR A 39 -63.34 21.99 77.55
C TYR A 39 -63.22 20.99 76.39
N LEU A 40 -64.34 20.62 75.75
CA LEU A 40 -64.32 19.72 74.59
C LEU A 40 -63.60 20.35 73.39
N SER A 41 -63.79 21.65 73.14
CA SER A 41 -63.09 22.39 72.09
C SER A 41 -61.58 22.46 72.35
N LEU A 42 -61.17 22.77 73.59
CA LEU A 42 -59.76 22.80 73.95
C LEU A 42 -59.11 21.41 73.89
N LYS A 43 -59.83 20.36 74.30
CA LYS A 43 -59.34 18.99 74.22
C LYS A 43 -59.09 18.56 72.77
N GLN A 44 -59.99 18.91 71.85
CA GLN A 44 -59.82 18.63 70.42
C GLN A 44 -58.64 19.41 69.82
N GLN A 45 -58.44 20.68 70.20
CA GLN A 45 -57.27 21.45 69.76
C GLN A 45 -55.96 20.87 70.30
N LEU A 46 -55.92 20.48 71.57
CA LEU A 46 -54.74 19.88 72.18
C LEU A 46 -54.38 18.53 71.54
N ASP A 47 -55.37 17.69 71.25
CA ASP A 47 -55.15 16.41 70.59
C ASP A 47 -54.68 16.60 69.14
N PHE A 48 -55.18 17.63 68.45
CA PHE A 48 -54.70 18.02 67.11
C PHE A 48 -53.24 18.49 67.15
N GLU A 49 -52.90 19.45 68.01
CA GLU A 49 -51.55 20.00 68.15
C GLU A 49 -50.53 18.95 68.62
N LYS A 50 -50.93 18.01 69.48
CA LYS A 50 -50.09 16.86 69.86
C LYS A 50 -49.84 15.95 68.66
N SER A 51 -50.87 15.65 67.87
CA SER A 51 -50.70 14.82 66.67
C SER A 51 -49.81 15.49 65.61
N GLU A 52 -49.87 16.82 65.51
CA GLU A 52 -49.03 17.60 64.59
C GLU A 52 -47.58 17.70 65.08
N SER A 53 -47.38 17.91 66.38
CA SER A 53 -46.06 17.93 67.01
C SER A 53 -45.35 16.57 66.90
N ILE A 54 -46.09 15.45 67.07
CA ILE A 54 -45.55 14.10 66.89
C ILE A 54 -45.16 13.85 65.42
N LYS A 55 -45.93 14.36 64.44
CA LYS A 55 -45.57 14.28 63.01
C LYS A 55 -44.33 15.13 62.67
N ILE A 56 -44.15 16.28 63.30
CA ILE A 56 -42.96 17.12 63.11
C ILE A 56 -41.72 16.46 63.72
N LEU A 57 -41.85 15.86 64.92
CA LEU A 57 -40.77 15.14 65.58
C LEU A 57 -40.30 13.92 64.79
N THR A 58 -41.20 13.09 64.27
CA THR A 58 -40.82 11.92 63.45
C THR A 58 -40.17 12.33 62.13
N LYS A 59 -40.62 13.42 61.50
CA LYS A 59 -40.01 13.96 60.28
C LYS A 59 -38.60 14.52 60.53
N ASN A 60 -38.37 15.13 61.70
CA ASN A 60 -37.04 15.62 62.08
C ASN A 60 -36.07 14.45 62.36
N GLU A 61 -36.50 13.42 63.09
CA GLU A 61 -35.67 12.21 63.31
C GLU A 61 -35.31 11.49 62.00
N GLU A 62 -36.23 11.43 61.03
CA GLU A 62 -35.94 10.90 59.69
C GLU A 62 -34.94 11.78 58.92
N SER A 63 -35.00 13.10 59.08
CA SER A 63 -34.08 14.03 58.43
C SER A 63 -32.66 13.94 59.01
N GLU A 64 -32.53 13.79 60.33
CA GLU A 64 -31.23 13.60 61.00
C GLU A 64 -30.57 12.29 60.58
N LYS A 65 -31.34 11.20 60.48
CA LYS A 65 -30.83 9.92 59.95
C LYS A 65 -30.35 10.04 58.50
N LYS A 66 -31.04 10.83 57.66
CA LYS A 66 -30.62 11.10 56.28
C LYS A 66 -29.35 11.94 56.20
N ILE A 67 -29.22 12.96 57.06
CA ILE A 67 -28.01 13.79 57.13
C ILE A 67 -26.81 12.93 57.55
N ALA A 68 -26.94 12.13 58.60
CA ALA A 68 -25.87 11.21 59.03
C ALA A 68 -25.49 10.18 57.95
N ALA A 69 -26.47 9.69 57.16
CA ALA A 69 -26.20 8.81 56.03
C ALA A 69 -25.47 9.52 54.88
N ILE A 70 -25.80 10.78 54.60
CA ILE A 70 -25.13 11.60 53.59
C ILE A 70 -23.71 11.95 54.02
N GLU A 71 -23.50 12.30 55.29
CA GLU A 71 -22.17 12.59 55.84
C GLU A 71 -21.25 11.37 55.76
N ASN A 72 -21.75 10.19 56.13
CA ASN A 72 -21.00 8.93 55.97
C ASN A 72 -20.69 8.64 54.49
N LYS A 73 -21.63 8.89 53.57
CA LYS A 73 -21.41 8.69 52.14
C LYS A 73 -20.38 9.67 51.57
N ASN A 74 -20.41 10.93 52.00
CA ASN A 74 -19.44 11.95 51.61
C ASN A 74 -18.05 11.61 52.13
N PHE A 75 -17.94 11.15 53.38
CA PHE A 75 -16.68 10.69 53.95
C PHE A 75 -16.08 9.52 53.14
N GLU A 76 -16.90 8.54 52.74
CA GLU A 76 -16.43 7.41 51.94
C GLU A 76 -16.02 7.85 50.51
N LEU A 77 -16.73 8.82 49.91
CA LEU A 77 -16.38 9.39 48.61
C LEU A 77 -15.07 10.21 48.67
N GLU A 78 -14.83 10.98 49.73
CA GLU A 78 -13.57 11.70 49.94
C GLU A 78 -12.39 10.75 50.06
N LYS A 79 -12.59 9.63 50.78
CA LYS A 79 -11.58 8.57 50.91
C LYS A 79 -11.27 7.92 49.55
N GLN A 80 -12.30 7.66 48.72
CA GLN A 80 -12.12 7.14 47.36
C GLN A 80 -11.40 8.14 46.44
N LEU A 81 -11.75 9.42 46.50
CA LEU A 81 -11.08 10.48 45.75
C LEU A 81 -9.60 10.59 46.14
N LEU A 82 -9.28 10.50 47.43
CA LEU A 82 -7.91 10.53 47.90
C LEU A 82 -7.11 9.33 47.35
N LYS A 83 -7.71 8.14 47.36
CA LYS A 83 -7.11 6.91 46.80
C LYS A 83 -6.85 7.03 45.29
N LEU A 84 -7.84 7.50 44.53
CA LEU A 84 -7.69 7.72 43.08
C LEU A 84 -6.61 8.77 42.78
N LYS A 85 -6.51 9.82 43.60
CA LYS A 85 -5.47 10.85 43.45
C LYS A 85 -4.07 10.28 43.71
N THR A 86 -3.92 9.39 44.70
CA THR A 86 -2.63 8.70 44.92
C THR A 86 -2.28 7.77 43.77
N GLU A 87 -3.23 6.98 43.26
CA GLU A 87 -3.02 6.08 42.12
C GLU A 87 -2.68 6.87 40.84
N LEU A 88 -3.32 8.00 40.59
CA LEU A 88 -3.03 8.87 39.45
C LEU A 88 -1.60 9.43 39.52
N ASN A 89 -1.15 9.87 40.71
CA ASN A 89 0.21 10.37 40.90
C ASN A 89 1.26 9.26 40.72
N GLU A 90 0.98 8.04 41.20
CA GLU A 90 1.84 6.88 40.97
C GLU A 90 1.93 6.54 39.47
N PHE A 91 0.79 6.54 38.76
CA PHE A 91 0.75 6.29 37.33
C PHE A 91 1.51 7.35 36.54
N GLN A 92 1.37 8.63 36.89
CA GLN A 92 2.14 9.73 36.28
C GLN A 92 3.65 9.57 36.50
N SER A 93 4.06 9.18 37.71
CA SER A 93 5.47 8.89 38.04
C SER A 93 6.02 7.71 37.23
N GLN A 94 5.24 6.64 37.08
CA GLN A 94 5.60 5.49 36.25
C GLN A 94 5.72 5.88 34.77
N ASN A 95 4.79 6.66 34.24
CA ASN A 95 4.86 7.14 32.85
C ASN A 95 6.10 8.01 32.59
N GLN A 96 6.46 8.90 33.52
CA GLN A 96 7.69 9.69 33.41
C GLN A 96 8.94 8.80 33.40
N LYS A 97 8.98 7.75 34.23
CA LYS A 97 10.06 6.76 34.20
C LYS A 97 10.13 6.04 32.86
N PHE A 98 9.01 5.54 32.33
CA PHE A 98 8.96 4.88 31.03
C PHE A 98 9.41 5.79 29.89
N LEU A 99 9.03 7.06 29.87
CA LEU A 99 9.50 8.02 28.87
C LEU A 99 11.01 8.21 28.95
N SER A 100 11.58 8.32 30.15
CA SER A 100 13.03 8.45 30.35
C SER A 100 13.79 7.19 29.92
N GLU A 101 13.25 5.99 30.17
CA GLU A 101 13.81 4.72 29.74
C GLU A 101 13.75 4.57 28.21
N LEU A 102 12.65 4.99 27.59
CA LEU A 102 12.46 4.94 26.14
C LEU A 102 13.43 5.89 25.42
N GLU A 103 13.66 7.09 25.96
CA GLU A 103 14.69 8.00 25.45
C GLU A 103 16.11 7.43 25.62
N ALA A 104 16.42 6.83 26.77
CA ALA A 104 17.69 6.17 27.02
C ALA A 104 17.91 5.01 26.04
N PHE A 105 16.88 4.21 25.79
CA PHE A 105 16.90 3.11 24.83
C PHE A 105 17.10 3.59 23.39
N ARG A 106 16.40 4.65 22.95
CA ARG A 106 16.61 5.28 21.63
C ARG A 106 18.05 5.76 21.46
N LYS A 107 18.60 6.45 22.48
CA LYS A 107 20.00 6.90 22.48
C LYS A 107 20.97 5.71 22.42
N PHE A 108 20.70 4.64 23.15
CA PHE A 108 21.51 3.42 23.14
C PHE A 108 21.48 2.71 21.77
N LYS A 109 20.30 2.54 21.16
CA LYS A 109 20.15 1.94 19.83
C LYS A 109 20.84 2.77 18.76
N LEU A 110 20.69 4.09 18.79
CA LEU A 110 21.39 4.99 17.87
C LEU A 110 22.91 4.86 18.01
N ARG A 111 23.44 4.90 19.25
CA ARG A 111 24.87 4.69 19.51
C ARG A 111 25.36 3.33 19.02
N THR A 112 24.56 2.28 19.18
CA THR A 112 24.89 0.92 18.75
C THR A 112 24.93 0.84 17.22
N ALA A 113 23.91 1.36 16.54
CA ALA A 113 23.86 1.43 15.08
C ALA A 113 25.06 2.22 14.52
N THR A 114 25.36 3.39 15.09
CA THR A 114 26.53 4.19 14.68
C THR A 114 27.84 3.42 14.89
N LYS A 115 28.03 2.74 16.03
CA LYS A 115 29.22 1.91 16.27
C LYS A 115 29.33 0.76 15.27
N THR A 116 28.22 0.11 14.94
CA THR A 116 28.15 -0.98 13.95
C THR A 116 28.51 -0.48 12.56
N VAL A 117 27.93 0.64 12.12
CA VAL A 117 28.27 1.27 10.83
C VAL A 117 29.75 1.66 10.78
N ILE A 118 30.29 2.26 11.84
CA ILE A 118 31.73 2.59 11.91
C ILE A 118 32.59 1.32 11.85
N ARG A 119 32.18 0.24 12.53
CA ARG A 119 32.91 -1.04 12.51
C ARG A 119 32.88 -1.66 11.10
N TYR A 120 31.72 -1.67 10.44
CA TYR A 120 31.60 -2.14 9.06
C TYR A 120 32.41 -1.29 8.09
N TYR A 121 32.39 0.04 8.24
CA TYR A 121 33.18 0.93 7.40
C TYR A 121 34.68 0.72 7.60
N LYS A 122 35.15 0.54 8.84
CA LYS A 122 36.55 0.20 9.13
C LYS A 122 36.93 -1.17 8.56
N TYR A 123 36.07 -2.18 8.72
CA TYR A 123 36.27 -3.52 8.17
C TYR A 123 36.32 -3.50 6.64
N TRP A 124 35.39 -2.83 5.98
CA TRP A 124 35.37 -2.64 4.53
C TRP A 124 36.59 -1.87 4.03
N ARG A 125 36.99 -0.80 4.71
CA ARG A 125 38.21 -0.06 4.37
C ARG A 125 39.44 -0.96 4.51
N GLN A 126 39.50 -1.79 5.54
CA GLN A 126 40.62 -2.70 5.78
C GLN A 126 40.63 -3.86 4.78
N LEU A 127 39.47 -4.40 4.41
CA LEU A 127 39.32 -5.39 3.32
C LEU A 127 39.71 -4.80 1.97
N ASN A 128 39.22 -3.62 1.60
CA ASN A 128 39.59 -2.98 0.34
C ASN A 128 41.07 -2.60 0.30
N PHE A 129 41.64 -2.19 1.43
CA PHE A 129 43.07 -1.87 1.54
C PHE A 129 43.93 -3.14 1.52
N ASN A 130 43.52 -4.21 2.22
CA ASN A 130 44.23 -5.48 2.21
C ASN A 130 44.09 -6.18 0.86
N TRP A 131 42.91 -6.17 0.22
CA TRP A 131 42.70 -6.62 -1.15
C TRP A 131 43.57 -5.82 -2.13
N ALA A 132 43.61 -4.49 -2.02
CA ALA A 132 44.47 -3.67 -2.85
C ALA A 132 45.97 -3.96 -2.61
N ILE A 133 46.37 -4.29 -1.38
CA ILE A 133 47.74 -4.69 -1.04
C ILE A 133 48.06 -6.13 -1.49
N GLU A 134 47.12 -7.08 -1.38
CA GLU A 134 47.24 -8.46 -1.86
C GLU A 134 47.36 -8.48 -3.39
N GLN A 135 46.56 -7.68 -4.10
CA GLN A 135 46.70 -7.48 -5.55
C GLN A 135 48.02 -6.79 -5.93
N TRP A 136 48.62 -6.00 -5.03
CA TRP A 136 49.94 -5.39 -5.23
C TRP A 136 51.11 -6.32 -4.87
N ARG A 137 50.91 -7.30 -3.97
CA ARG A 137 51.93 -8.25 -3.50
C ARG A 137 51.95 -9.54 -4.31
N ASP A 138 50.80 -10.01 -4.77
CA ASP A 138 50.65 -11.20 -5.60
C ASP A 138 50.57 -10.80 -7.06
N ILE A 139 51.68 -10.28 -7.60
CA ILE A 139 52.03 -10.52 -9.00
C ILE A 139 52.86 -11.81 -8.98
N PRO A 140 52.28 -13.00 -9.25
CA PRO A 140 53.06 -14.21 -9.35
C PRO A 140 53.75 -14.18 -10.72
N SER A 141 55.07 -14.23 -10.71
CA SER A 141 55.91 -14.34 -11.91
C SER A 141 55.72 -15.66 -12.69
N ASN A 142 54.79 -16.52 -12.30
CA ASN A 142 54.56 -17.85 -12.87
C ASN A 142 53.07 -18.24 -12.81
N ILE A 143 52.24 -17.75 -13.73
CA ILE A 143 51.06 -18.49 -14.20
C ILE A 143 50.94 -18.23 -15.72
N ILE A 144 51.95 -18.73 -16.43
CA ILE A 144 51.76 -19.34 -17.74
C ILE A 144 51.60 -20.83 -17.44
N ALA A 145 50.53 -21.42 -17.95
CA ALA A 145 50.18 -22.83 -17.94
C ALA A 145 49.06 -23.25 -16.96
N GLU A 146 48.10 -23.93 -17.59
CA GLU A 146 47.11 -24.87 -17.05
C GLU A 146 45.69 -24.35 -16.78
N ASP A 147 44.84 -24.74 -17.73
CA ASP A 147 43.44 -25.17 -17.60
C ASP A 147 42.35 -24.14 -17.32
N PHE A 148 41.82 -23.63 -18.43
CA PHE A 148 40.38 -23.51 -18.64
C PHE A 148 39.70 -24.86 -18.38
N ASN A 149 39.25 -25.09 -17.15
CA ASN A 149 38.08 -25.92 -16.92
C ASN A 149 36.94 -25.02 -16.44
N SER A 150 35.90 -25.00 -17.27
CA SER A 150 34.59 -24.48 -16.98
C SER A 150 33.96 -25.27 -15.83
N ASP A 151 33.99 -24.71 -14.63
CA ASP A 151 33.08 -25.09 -13.55
C ASP A 151 32.86 -23.85 -12.67
N ASP A 152 31.87 -23.05 -13.06
CA ASP A 152 31.27 -22.09 -12.15
C ASP A 152 29.75 -22.26 -12.21
N LEU A 153 29.19 -22.59 -11.04
CA LEU A 153 27.78 -22.73 -10.69
C LEU A 153 27.11 -24.10 -10.91
N ASN A 154 27.74 -25.18 -10.45
CA ASN A 154 26.98 -26.28 -9.85
C ASN A 154 26.53 -25.87 -8.45
N ILE A 155 25.31 -25.33 -8.37
CA ILE A 155 24.50 -25.47 -7.15
C ILE A 155 24.34 -26.97 -6.96
N THR A 156 24.87 -27.51 -5.88
CA THR A 156 24.67 -28.90 -5.45
C THR A 156 23.19 -29.25 -5.48
N GLU A 157 22.78 -29.94 -6.54
CA GLU A 157 21.58 -30.78 -6.58
C GLU A 157 21.84 -31.99 -5.69
N ASP A 158 21.62 -31.78 -4.40
CA ASP A 158 21.53 -32.88 -3.45
C ASP A 158 20.14 -32.87 -2.83
N SER A 159 19.18 -33.38 -3.60
CA SER A 159 18.02 -34.10 -3.10
C SER A 159 17.25 -34.69 -4.28
N THR A 160 17.36 -36.00 -4.41
CA THR A 160 16.39 -36.90 -5.05
C THR A 160 14.96 -36.36 -5.00
N ILE A 161 14.41 -35.87 -6.12
CA ILE A 161 12.96 -35.79 -6.47
C ILE A 161 12.83 -35.62 -8.00
N SER A 162 12.27 -36.66 -8.64
CA SER A 162 11.58 -36.71 -9.95
C SER A 162 12.12 -35.96 -11.19
N THR A 163 12.68 -36.76 -12.10
CA THR A 163 12.57 -36.77 -13.59
C THR A 163 11.60 -35.80 -14.29
N LEU A 164 11.82 -34.49 -14.22
CA LEU A 164 11.23 -33.51 -15.15
C LEU A 164 12.34 -32.63 -15.71
N SER A 165 12.41 -32.53 -17.04
CA SER A 165 13.40 -31.71 -17.74
C SER A 165 13.09 -30.21 -17.59
N GLN A 166 14.10 -29.35 -17.74
CA GLN A 166 13.90 -27.90 -17.73
C GLN A 166 12.92 -27.41 -18.81
N GLU A 167 12.75 -28.18 -19.87
CA GLU A 167 11.82 -27.91 -20.97
C GLU A 167 10.36 -28.15 -20.56
N ASP A 168 10.09 -29.19 -19.77
CA ASP A 168 8.74 -29.52 -19.28
C ASP A 168 8.15 -28.38 -18.42
N TYR A 169 8.97 -27.78 -17.55
CA TYR A 169 8.53 -26.65 -16.73
C TYR A 169 8.32 -25.36 -17.53
N LYS A 170 8.96 -25.23 -18.69
CA LYS A 170 8.76 -24.08 -19.57
C LYS A 170 7.45 -24.23 -20.34
N GLU A 171 7.13 -25.42 -20.82
CA GLU A 171 5.85 -25.72 -21.47
C GLU A 171 4.68 -25.53 -20.50
N ALA A 172 4.78 -26.10 -19.28
CA ALA A 172 3.78 -25.89 -18.24
C ALA A 172 3.58 -24.41 -17.87
N ALA A 173 4.65 -23.62 -17.89
CA ALA A 173 4.56 -22.17 -17.67
C ALA A 173 3.81 -21.46 -18.80
N LEU A 174 4.05 -21.82 -20.06
CA LEU A 174 3.33 -21.24 -21.20
C LEU A 174 1.83 -21.56 -21.15
N ASP A 175 1.48 -22.81 -20.82
CA ASP A 175 0.09 -23.24 -20.65
C ASP A 175 -0.59 -22.47 -19.52
N PHE A 176 0.09 -22.31 -18.38
CA PHE A 176 -0.39 -21.50 -17.27
C PHE A 176 -0.67 -20.05 -17.68
N ILE A 177 0.30 -19.41 -18.35
CA ILE A 177 0.20 -18.02 -18.81
C ILE A 177 -0.97 -17.87 -19.80
N GLN A 178 -1.10 -18.79 -20.74
CA GLN A 178 -2.18 -18.75 -21.73
C GLN A 178 -3.56 -18.89 -21.05
N LYS A 179 -3.69 -19.75 -20.04
CA LYS A 179 -4.93 -19.90 -19.26
C LYS A 179 -5.24 -18.63 -18.45
N ASP A 180 -4.25 -18.03 -17.81
CA ASP A 180 -4.40 -16.74 -17.10
C ASP A 180 -4.86 -15.63 -18.06
N TYR A 181 -4.29 -15.57 -19.25
CA TYR A 181 -4.71 -14.63 -20.30
C TYR A 181 -6.17 -14.83 -20.72
N GLN A 182 -6.60 -16.07 -20.94
CA GLN A 182 -8.00 -16.37 -21.26
C GLN A 182 -8.95 -15.94 -20.13
N ASN A 183 -8.58 -16.19 -18.86
CA ASN A 183 -9.35 -15.79 -17.70
C ASN A 183 -9.49 -14.26 -17.60
N LYS A 184 -8.43 -13.51 -17.88
CA LYS A 184 -8.45 -12.03 -17.90
C LYS A 184 -9.34 -11.49 -19.02
N LEU A 185 -9.26 -12.05 -20.22
CA LEU A 185 -10.14 -11.67 -21.33
C LEU A 185 -11.61 -11.97 -21.04
N ALA A 186 -11.90 -13.13 -20.45
CA ALA A 186 -13.26 -13.51 -20.07
C ALA A 186 -13.83 -12.63 -18.94
N SER A 187 -12.96 -12.19 -18.02
CA SER A 187 -13.37 -11.36 -16.89
C SER A 187 -13.44 -9.87 -17.18
N SER A 188 -12.96 -9.40 -18.35
CA SER A 188 -12.90 -8.00 -18.78
C SER A 188 -14.20 -7.21 -18.51
N THR A 189 -14.13 -6.30 -17.53
CA THR A 189 -15.23 -5.39 -17.16
C THR A 189 -15.64 -4.50 -18.32
N LEU A 190 -14.66 -4.00 -19.09
CA LEU A 190 -14.90 -3.12 -20.22
C LEU A 190 -15.79 -3.76 -21.29
N MET A 191 -15.53 -5.03 -21.62
CA MET A 191 -16.32 -5.77 -22.61
C MET A 191 -17.72 -6.10 -22.10
N LYS A 192 -17.87 -6.40 -20.80
CA LYS A 192 -19.18 -6.61 -20.18
C LYS A 192 -20.03 -5.34 -20.28
N GLU A 193 -19.49 -4.19 -19.90
CA GLU A 193 -20.16 -2.89 -19.98
C GLU A 193 -20.49 -2.49 -21.43
N TYR A 194 -19.56 -2.71 -22.37
CA TYR A 194 -19.79 -2.46 -23.79
C TYR A 194 -20.93 -3.32 -24.35
N ASN A 195 -20.96 -4.62 -24.03
CA ASN A 195 -22.01 -5.52 -24.52
C ASN A 195 -23.38 -5.21 -23.91
N LEU A 196 -23.41 -4.82 -22.63
CA LEU A 196 -24.64 -4.48 -21.91
C LEU A 196 -25.29 -3.19 -22.43
N HIS A 197 -24.47 -2.18 -22.77
CA HIS A 197 -24.93 -0.84 -23.12
C HIS A 197 -24.66 -0.47 -24.59
N LYS A 198 -24.55 -1.47 -25.46
CA LYS A 198 -24.23 -1.28 -26.88
C LYS A 198 -25.25 -0.38 -27.57
N VAL A 199 -24.79 0.77 -28.06
CA VAL A 199 -25.60 1.71 -28.85
C VAL A 199 -25.29 1.55 -30.34
N PRO A 200 -26.29 1.58 -31.25
CA PRO A 200 -26.03 1.60 -32.69
C PRO A 200 -25.12 2.76 -33.08
N ILE A 201 -24.03 2.44 -33.77
CA ILE A 201 -22.98 3.40 -34.10
C ILE A 201 -23.40 4.19 -35.33
N GLN A 202 -23.36 5.52 -35.24
CA GLN A 202 -23.57 6.39 -36.41
C GLN A 202 -22.26 6.68 -37.15
N LYS A 203 -21.13 6.74 -36.44
CA LYS A 203 -19.80 7.00 -37.00
C LYS A 203 -18.71 6.45 -36.08
N GLN A 204 -17.64 5.89 -36.65
CA GLN A 204 -16.44 5.53 -35.89
C GLN A 204 -15.67 6.77 -35.42
N MET A 205 -14.99 6.63 -34.29
CA MET A 205 -14.13 7.69 -33.76
C MET A 205 -12.90 7.86 -34.64
N SER A 206 -12.42 9.10 -34.81
CA SER A 206 -11.14 9.33 -35.49
C SER A 206 -9.99 8.74 -34.68
N ILE A 207 -8.94 8.24 -35.35
CA ILE A 207 -7.75 7.69 -34.66
C ILE A 207 -7.10 8.71 -33.72
N SER A 208 -7.11 10.00 -34.10
CA SER A 208 -6.56 11.09 -33.27
C SER A 208 -7.36 11.28 -31.99
N SER A 209 -8.69 11.24 -32.09
CA SER A 209 -9.59 11.32 -30.93
C SER A 209 -9.44 10.11 -30.02
N LEU A 210 -9.31 8.91 -30.61
CA LEU A 210 -9.09 7.66 -29.87
C LEU A 210 -7.82 7.76 -29.03
N TYR A 211 -6.70 8.10 -29.66
CA TYR A 211 -5.41 8.15 -28.96
C TYR A 211 -5.38 9.24 -27.91
N ARG A 212 -5.88 10.44 -28.20
CA ARG A 212 -6.00 11.49 -27.19
C ARG A 212 -6.83 11.03 -25.99
N SER A 213 -7.90 10.28 -26.21
CA SER A 213 -8.78 9.79 -25.13
C SER A 213 -8.06 8.74 -24.29
N CYS A 214 -7.40 7.76 -24.92
CA CYS A 214 -6.60 6.74 -24.22
C CYS A 214 -5.46 7.38 -23.41
N GLU A 215 -4.75 8.34 -24.00
CA GLU A 215 -3.66 9.05 -23.34
C GLU A 215 -4.11 9.85 -22.13
N THR A 216 -5.19 10.63 -22.28
CA THR A 216 -5.74 11.43 -21.18
C THR A 216 -6.24 10.51 -20.05
N MET A 217 -6.84 9.38 -20.40
CA MET A 217 -7.24 8.37 -19.42
C MET A 217 -6.02 7.80 -18.68
N MET A 218 -4.94 7.45 -19.38
CA MET A 218 -3.72 6.93 -18.74
C MET A 218 -3.05 7.96 -17.82
N ASP A 219 -3.05 9.24 -18.19
CA ASP A 219 -2.54 10.31 -17.32
C ASP A 219 -3.38 10.43 -16.04
N LYS A 220 -4.71 10.39 -16.16
CA LYS A 220 -5.61 10.40 -15.00
C LYS A 220 -5.56 9.12 -14.18
N LYS A 221 -5.30 7.99 -14.84
CA LYS A 221 -5.07 6.70 -14.18
C LYS A 221 -3.82 6.76 -13.32
N TYR A 222 -2.71 7.29 -13.84
CA TYR A 222 -1.49 7.48 -13.06
C TYR A 222 -1.72 8.32 -11.80
N GLU A 223 -2.38 9.47 -11.93
CA GLU A 223 -2.73 10.34 -10.79
C GLU A 223 -3.60 9.60 -9.76
N ASN A 224 -4.61 8.87 -10.23
CA ASN A 224 -5.50 8.11 -9.36
C ASN A 224 -4.78 6.96 -8.67
N ASP A 225 -3.92 6.23 -9.37
CA ASP A 225 -3.14 5.12 -8.81
C ASP A 225 -2.15 5.61 -7.77
N ALA A 226 -1.47 6.74 -8.01
CA ALA A 226 -0.61 7.36 -7.01
C ALA A 226 -1.39 7.72 -5.73
N ASN A 227 -2.61 8.26 -5.88
CA ASN A 227 -3.47 8.59 -4.75
C ASN A 227 -4.03 7.35 -4.03
N ASP A 228 -4.37 6.30 -4.77
CA ASP A 228 -4.84 5.03 -4.20
C ASP A 228 -3.70 4.34 -3.46
N LEU A 229 -2.51 4.25 -4.05
CA LEU A 229 -1.30 3.72 -3.41
C LEU A 229 -0.94 4.50 -2.14
N ALA A 230 -0.91 5.84 -2.20
CA ALA A 230 -0.65 6.69 -1.04
C ALA A 230 -1.74 6.55 0.04
N GLY A 231 -3.00 6.41 -0.39
CA GLY A 231 -4.14 6.15 0.47
C GLY A 231 -4.31 4.69 0.88
N ARG A 232 -3.35 3.81 0.57
CA ARG A 232 -3.39 2.37 0.88
C ARG A 232 -4.65 1.67 0.38
N ARG A 233 -5.10 2.01 -0.83
CA ARG A 233 -6.20 1.38 -1.57
C ARG A 233 -5.65 0.63 -2.77
N LYS A 234 -6.19 -0.56 -3.07
CA LYS A 234 -5.76 -1.36 -4.23
C LYS A 234 -6.19 -0.66 -5.53
N PRO A 235 -5.26 -0.34 -6.45
CA PRO A 235 -5.62 0.22 -7.75
C PRO A 235 -6.48 -0.75 -8.55
N VAL A 236 -7.38 -0.19 -9.36
CA VAL A 236 -8.26 -0.94 -10.25
C VAL A 236 -7.54 -1.23 -11.59
N ASP A 237 -7.92 -2.25 -12.35
CA ASP A 237 -7.37 -2.48 -13.69
C ASP A 237 -7.75 -1.36 -14.68
N ILE A 238 -6.98 -1.23 -15.77
CA ILE A 238 -7.16 -0.15 -16.75
C ILE A 238 -8.49 -0.29 -17.50
N GLY A 239 -8.96 -1.51 -17.77
CA GLY A 239 -10.24 -1.74 -18.44
C GLY A 239 -11.43 -1.24 -17.61
N SER A 240 -11.46 -1.61 -16.34
CA SER A 240 -12.48 -1.12 -15.39
C SER A 240 -12.35 0.39 -15.16
N TYR A 241 -11.13 0.92 -15.00
CA TYR A 241 -10.93 2.36 -14.84
C TYR A 241 -11.36 3.16 -16.07
N MET A 242 -11.24 2.61 -17.28
CA MET A 242 -11.68 3.28 -18.51
C MET A 242 -13.19 3.58 -18.48
N VAL A 243 -14.00 2.66 -17.96
CA VAL A 243 -15.46 2.86 -17.82
C VAL A 243 -15.73 4.02 -16.85
N ASP A 244 -15.10 3.98 -15.67
CA ASP A 244 -15.22 5.03 -14.66
C ASP A 244 -14.76 6.38 -15.18
N TYR A 245 -13.64 6.40 -15.90
CA TYR A 245 -13.09 7.60 -16.52
C TYR A 245 -14.08 8.21 -17.51
N LEU A 246 -14.67 7.42 -18.42
CA LEU A 246 -15.64 7.93 -19.38
C LEU A 246 -16.89 8.49 -18.66
N ILE A 247 -17.41 7.79 -17.65
CA ILE A 247 -18.57 8.26 -16.88
C ILE A 247 -18.27 9.60 -16.20
N ARG A 248 -17.10 9.72 -15.54
CA ARG A 248 -16.68 10.96 -14.86
C ARG A 248 -16.42 12.09 -15.86
N HIS A 249 -15.76 11.79 -16.98
CA HIS A 249 -15.37 12.79 -17.98
C HIS A 249 -16.58 13.41 -18.70
N PHE A 250 -17.57 12.60 -19.05
CA PHE A 250 -18.78 13.08 -19.74
C PHE A 250 -19.89 13.54 -18.79
N GLY A 251 -19.87 13.13 -17.51
CA GLY A 251 -20.89 13.44 -16.51
C GLY A 251 -22.25 12.77 -16.74
N ILE A 252 -22.49 12.19 -17.92
CA ILE A 252 -23.74 11.55 -18.32
C ILE A 252 -23.45 10.14 -18.82
N LYS A 253 -23.98 9.11 -18.14
CA LYS A 253 -23.76 7.69 -18.47
C LYS A 253 -24.08 7.35 -19.92
N LYS A 254 -25.20 7.85 -20.45
CA LYS A 254 -25.61 7.62 -21.85
C LYS A 254 -24.56 8.11 -22.86
N LEU A 255 -23.90 9.24 -22.60
CA LEU A 255 -22.88 9.79 -23.47
C LEU A 255 -21.55 9.01 -23.34
N ALA A 256 -21.21 8.59 -22.12
CA ALA A 256 -20.08 7.70 -21.86
C ALA A 256 -20.22 6.38 -22.63
N TYR A 257 -21.39 5.72 -22.56
CA TYR A 257 -21.65 4.48 -23.29
C TYR A 257 -21.72 4.65 -24.80
N LYS A 258 -22.21 5.81 -25.29
CA LYS A 258 -22.11 6.15 -26.72
C LYS A 258 -20.65 6.24 -27.15
N THR A 259 -19.81 6.93 -26.38
CA THR A 259 -18.37 7.06 -26.67
C THR A 259 -17.66 5.70 -26.60
N LEU A 260 -17.99 4.87 -25.62
CA LEU A 260 -17.50 3.49 -25.53
C LEU A 260 -17.90 2.67 -26.78
N SER A 261 -19.13 2.84 -27.26
CA SER A 261 -19.63 2.17 -28.47
C SER A 261 -18.92 2.62 -29.74
N GLU A 262 -18.37 3.83 -29.78
CA GLU A 262 -17.51 4.32 -30.89
C GLU A 262 -16.05 3.87 -30.73
N LEU A 263 -15.54 3.84 -29.50
CA LEU A 263 -14.15 3.53 -29.17
C LEU A 263 -13.79 2.06 -29.43
N ILE A 264 -14.60 1.12 -28.94
CA ILE A 264 -14.31 -0.33 -29.00
C ILE A 264 -14.17 -0.82 -30.46
N PRO A 265 -15.09 -0.52 -31.39
CA PRO A 265 -14.95 -0.92 -32.79
C PRO A 265 -13.79 -0.23 -33.50
N THR A 266 -13.47 1.01 -33.13
CA THR A 266 -12.33 1.74 -33.69
C THR A 266 -11.02 1.05 -33.29
N LEU A 267 -10.87 0.66 -32.01
CA LEU A 267 -9.73 -0.15 -31.54
C LEU A 267 -9.67 -1.49 -32.25
N GLN A 268 -10.80 -2.17 -32.42
CA GLN A 268 -10.85 -3.45 -33.13
C GLN A 268 -10.36 -3.31 -34.58
N HIS A 269 -10.77 -2.24 -35.27
CA HIS A 269 -10.36 -1.97 -36.66
C HIS A 269 -8.84 -1.78 -36.77
N TYR A 270 -8.26 -0.90 -35.96
CA TYR A 270 -6.81 -0.62 -36.02
C TYR A 270 -5.95 -1.76 -35.46
N CYS A 271 -6.47 -2.53 -34.49
CA CYS A 271 -5.79 -3.74 -34.01
C CYS A 271 -5.67 -4.78 -35.14
N LYS A 272 -6.72 -4.97 -35.95
CA LYS A 272 -6.69 -5.85 -37.14
C LYS A 272 -5.75 -5.36 -38.24
N GLN A 273 -5.45 -4.06 -38.27
CA GLN A 273 -4.45 -3.46 -39.18
C GLN A 273 -3.03 -3.52 -38.62
N HIS A 274 -2.80 -4.25 -37.53
CA HIS A 274 -1.49 -4.36 -36.87
C HIS A 274 -0.89 -3.02 -36.42
N ASN A 275 -1.73 -2.03 -36.10
CA ASN A 275 -1.24 -0.78 -35.55
C ASN A 275 -0.69 -1.01 -34.12
N HIS A 276 0.60 -0.78 -33.91
CA HIS A 276 1.29 -1.07 -32.66
C HIS A 276 0.67 -0.42 -31.42
N TYR A 277 0.25 0.85 -31.52
CA TYR A 277 -0.31 1.56 -30.37
C TYR A 277 -1.72 1.04 -30.03
N SER A 278 -2.50 0.69 -31.04
CA SER A 278 -3.84 0.10 -30.84
C SER A 278 -3.73 -1.30 -30.24
N ILE A 279 -2.72 -2.09 -30.65
CA ILE A 279 -2.40 -3.38 -30.01
C ILE A 279 -2.03 -3.18 -28.54
N LEU A 280 -1.14 -2.23 -28.22
CA LEU A 280 -0.78 -1.90 -26.84
C LEU A 280 -2.01 -1.54 -26.00
N MET A 281 -2.90 -0.71 -26.53
CA MET A 281 -4.15 -0.34 -25.84
C MET A 281 -5.09 -1.52 -25.67
N CYS A 282 -5.25 -2.38 -26.69
CA CYS A 282 -6.02 -3.61 -26.61
C CYS A 282 -5.51 -4.54 -25.50
N ARG A 283 -4.18 -4.68 -25.37
CA ARG A 283 -3.54 -5.44 -24.28
C ARG A 283 -3.80 -4.83 -22.90
N LEU A 284 -3.76 -3.50 -22.75
CA LEU A 284 -4.03 -2.81 -21.48
C LEU A 284 -5.51 -2.88 -21.07
N LEU A 285 -6.41 -2.79 -22.05
CA LEU A 285 -7.87 -2.78 -21.83
C LEU A 285 -8.49 -4.19 -21.77
N HIS A 286 -7.69 -5.23 -21.97
CA HIS A 286 -8.12 -6.65 -22.03
C HIS A 286 -9.17 -6.89 -23.10
N ILE A 287 -8.93 -6.40 -24.32
CA ILE A 287 -9.82 -6.56 -25.47
C ILE A 287 -9.05 -6.98 -26.71
N PHE A 288 -9.64 -7.83 -27.55
CA PHE A 288 -9.18 -8.17 -28.91
C PHE A 288 -7.73 -8.65 -29.11
N HIS A 289 -6.97 -8.90 -28.04
CA HIS A 289 -5.59 -9.36 -28.09
C HIS A 289 -5.40 -10.54 -27.12
N SER A 290 -4.64 -11.57 -27.53
CA SER A 290 -4.45 -12.81 -26.77
C SER A 290 -3.61 -12.66 -25.49
N GLU A 291 -2.82 -11.60 -25.41
CA GLU A 291 -1.88 -11.31 -24.30
C GLU A 291 -2.31 -10.06 -23.50
N PRO A 292 -3.35 -10.14 -22.64
CA PRO A 292 -3.72 -9.04 -21.75
C PRO A 292 -2.65 -8.77 -20.67
N ILE A 293 -2.50 -7.50 -20.29
CA ILE A 293 -1.50 -7.05 -19.32
C ILE A 293 -2.02 -7.21 -17.89
N SER A 294 -1.20 -7.73 -16.95
CA SER A 294 -1.59 -7.81 -15.53
C SER A 294 -1.77 -6.42 -14.91
N LEU A 295 -2.48 -6.33 -13.78
CA LEU A 295 -2.67 -5.08 -13.06
C LEU A 295 -1.33 -4.42 -12.68
N SER A 296 -0.41 -5.18 -12.07
CA SER A 296 0.91 -4.70 -11.65
C SER A 296 1.70 -4.11 -12.82
N LEU A 297 1.76 -4.84 -13.93
CA LEU A 297 2.41 -4.37 -15.15
C LEU A 297 1.68 -3.19 -15.78
N GLY A 298 0.35 -3.13 -15.70
CA GLY A 298 -0.45 -2.00 -16.18
C GLY A 298 -0.13 -0.70 -15.43
N ILE A 299 0.02 -0.76 -14.10
CA ILE A 299 0.46 0.37 -13.28
C ILE A 299 1.88 0.79 -13.68
N PHE A 300 2.80 -0.17 -13.80
CA PHE A 300 4.18 0.08 -14.21
C PHE A 300 4.25 0.76 -15.58
N ILE A 301 3.57 0.22 -16.59
CA ILE A 301 3.54 0.78 -17.96
C ILE A 301 2.93 2.17 -17.98
N THR A 302 1.90 2.41 -17.16
CA THR A 302 1.27 3.73 -17.04
C THR A 302 2.25 4.76 -16.45
N LYS A 303 3.01 4.39 -15.40
CA LYS A 303 4.10 5.20 -14.84
C LYS A 303 5.19 5.47 -15.90
N MET A 304 5.64 4.45 -16.61
CA MET A 304 6.67 4.57 -17.65
C MET A 304 6.25 5.46 -18.81
N ARG A 305 4.95 5.47 -19.17
CA ARG A 305 4.42 6.41 -20.16
C ARG A 305 4.61 7.87 -19.72
N VAL A 306 4.33 8.17 -18.45
CA VAL A 306 4.47 9.52 -17.90
C VAL A 306 5.95 9.95 -17.87
N GLU A 307 6.84 9.08 -17.41
CA GLU A 307 8.29 9.34 -17.43
C GLU A 307 8.81 9.60 -18.86
N PHE A 308 8.38 8.79 -19.84
CA PHE A 308 8.73 9.00 -21.24
C PHE A 308 8.22 10.36 -21.75
N ASN A 309 6.99 10.75 -21.42
CA ASN A 309 6.43 12.04 -21.83
C ASN A 309 7.25 13.22 -21.28
N ASN A 310 7.84 13.10 -20.10
CA ASN A 310 8.72 14.12 -19.53
C ASN A 310 10.00 14.28 -20.37
N LEU A 311 10.60 13.17 -20.83
CA LEU A 311 11.75 13.22 -21.74
C LEU A 311 11.39 13.90 -23.07
N SER A 312 10.25 13.51 -23.67
CA SER A 312 9.80 14.06 -24.95
C SER A 312 9.56 15.59 -24.88
N LYS A 313 9.00 16.08 -23.76
CA LYS A 313 8.80 17.52 -23.51
C LYS A 313 10.15 18.25 -23.39
N ASN A 314 11.10 17.69 -22.65
CA ASN A 314 12.41 18.30 -22.43
C ASN A 314 13.24 18.36 -23.72
N ALA A 315 13.10 17.36 -24.59
CA ALA A 315 13.79 17.30 -25.88
C ALA A 315 13.23 18.27 -26.95
N GLY A 316 12.09 18.94 -26.70
CA GLY A 316 11.46 19.83 -27.68
C GLY A 316 10.87 19.12 -28.90
N LEU A 317 10.77 17.78 -28.87
CA LEU A 317 10.29 16.93 -29.98
C LEU A 317 8.76 16.96 -30.16
N THR A 318 8.03 17.67 -29.29
CA THR A 318 6.56 17.75 -29.27
C THR A 318 5.92 18.36 -30.52
N LYS A 319 6.71 18.93 -31.44
CA LYS A 319 6.27 19.50 -32.72
C LYS A 319 6.37 18.53 -33.92
N SER A 320 6.87 17.31 -33.75
CA SER A 320 7.00 16.35 -34.85
C SER A 320 5.63 15.90 -35.41
N SER A 321 5.60 15.51 -36.68
CA SER A 321 4.41 15.04 -37.42
C SER A 321 3.80 13.74 -36.86
N ASN A 322 4.48 13.07 -35.91
CA ASN A 322 4.08 11.79 -35.33
C ASN A 322 3.33 11.93 -33.99
N LYS A 323 2.53 12.99 -33.80
CA LYS A 323 1.64 13.13 -32.63
C LYS A 323 0.74 11.90 -32.40
N LEU A 324 0.47 11.12 -33.44
CA LEU A 324 -0.33 9.91 -33.38
C LEU A 324 0.39 8.72 -32.72
N LEU A 325 1.72 8.70 -32.59
CA LEU A 325 2.45 7.59 -31.94
C LEU A 325 2.77 7.86 -30.47
N GLY A 326 2.23 8.95 -29.92
CA GLY A 326 2.40 9.27 -28.51
C GLY A 326 3.64 10.07 -28.17
N GLY A 327 4.30 10.63 -29.18
CA GLY A 327 5.53 11.39 -29.02
C GLY A 327 6.78 10.52 -29.09
N ASP A 328 7.90 11.21 -29.26
CA ASP A 328 9.20 10.62 -29.52
C ASP A 328 10.24 11.14 -28.52
N ALA A 329 11.26 10.34 -28.24
CA ALA A 329 12.39 10.71 -27.40
C ALA A 329 13.71 10.27 -28.04
N PHE A 330 14.79 11.01 -27.80
CA PHE A 330 16.12 10.57 -28.23
C PHE A 330 16.57 9.37 -27.39
N ILE A 331 17.21 8.41 -28.04
CA ILE A 331 17.64 7.16 -27.37
C ILE A 331 18.64 7.40 -26.24
N ILE A 332 19.41 8.50 -26.30
CA ILE A 332 20.33 8.91 -25.23
C ILE A 332 19.59 9.20 -23.91
N ASP A 333 18.45 9.88 -23.97
CA ASP A 333 17.64 10.18 -22.80
C ASP A 333 17.02 8.89 -22.24
N LEU A 334 16.64 7.97 -23.14
CA LEU A 334 16.16 6.65 -22.75
C LEU A 334 17.23 5.80 -22.08
N PHE A 335 18.50 5.91 -22.50
CA PHE A 335 19.60 5.24 -21.77
C PHE A 335 19.65 5.72 -20.32
N GLY A 336 19.52 7.03 -20.07
CA GLY A 336 19.44 7.58 -18.72
C GLY A 336 18.28 6.96 -17.92
N LEU A 337 17.08 7.00 -18.49
CA LEU A 337 15.87 6.46 -17.88
C LEU A 337 15.98 4.96 -17.56
N ILE A 338 16.43 4.14 -18.51
CA ILE A 338 16.58 2.68 -18.35
C ILE A 338 17.62 2.35 -17.27
N ASN A 339 18.75 3.05 -17.26
CA ASN A 339 19.77 2.83 -16.24
C ASN A 339 19.26 3.19 -14.83
N ASN A 340 18.39 4.18 -14.71
CA ASN A 340 17.82 4.59 -13.42
C ASN A 340 16.72 3.63 -12.94
N ILE A 341 15.86 3.15 -13.82
CA ILE A 341 14.76 2.24 -13.43
C ILE A 341 15.30 0.85 -13.09
N PHE A 342 16.24 0.35 -13.89
CA PHE A 342 16.74 -1.02 -13.81
C PHE A 342 18.18 -1.04 -13.28
N GLU A 343 18.48 -0.27 -12.22
CA GLU A 343 19.83 -0.07 -11.69
C GLU A 343 20.48 -1.38 -11.23
N THR A 344 19.70 -2.26 -10.61
CA THR A 344 20.17 -3.52 -10.02
C THR A 344 20.28 -4.67 -11.01
N ASN A 345 19.58 -4.62 -12.14
CA ASN A 345 19.49 -5.74 -13.07
C ASN A 345 20.06 -5.43 -14.47
N ARG A 346 21.35 -5.72 -14.65
CA ARG A 346 22.06 -5.54 -15.93
C ARG A 346 21.47 -6.37 -17.07
N GLU A 347 20.94 -7.56 -16.81
CA GLU A 347 20.38 -8.41 -17.86
C GLU A 347 19.11 -7.80 -18.47
N VAL A 348 18.20 -7.31 -17.62
CA VAL A 348 16.98 -6.62 -18.05
C VAL A 348 17.34 -5.37 -18.85
N ARG A 349 18.30 -4.57 -18.37
CA ARG A 349 18.80 -3.41 -19.14
C ARG A 349 19.29 -3.81 -20.53
N THR A 350 20.14 -4.83 -20.60
CA THR A 350 20.70 -5.32 -21.87
C THR A 350 19.59 -5.75 -22.83
N ALA A 351 18.62 -6.54 -22.34
CA ALA A 351 17.50 -7.00 -23.14
C ALA A 351 16.69 -5.82 -23.70
N ILE A 352 16.37 -4.83 -22.87
CA ILE A 352 15.65 -3.62 -23.30
C ILE A 352 16.45 -2.86 -24.35
N LEU A 353 17.73 -2.57 -24.09
CA LEU A 353 18.58 -1.81 -25.00
C LEU A 353 18.73 -2.48 -26.37
N SER A 354 18.85 -3.82 -26.41
CA SER A 354 18.93 -4.57 -27.66
C SER A 354 17.69 -4.39 -28.54
N LEU A 355 16.51 -4.37 -27.93
CA LEU A 355 15.22 -4.26 -28.60
C LEU A 355 14.83 -2.82 -28.95
N LEU A 356 15.43 -1.83 -28.29
CA LEU A 356 15.26 -0.40 -28.58
C LEU A 356 16.15 0.10 -29.71
N LYS A 357 17.05 -0.71 -30.27
CA LYS A 357 17.85 -0.31 -31.43
C LYS A 357 16.92 0.19 -32.56
N PRO A 358 17.08 1.43 -33.06
CA PRO A 358 16.31 1.91 -34.21
C PRO A 358 16.49 0.98 -35.42
N GLU A 359 15.43 0.74 -36.19
CA GLU A 359 15.44 -0.20 -37.31
C GLU A 359 16.47 0.18 -38.38
N HIS A 360 16.61 1.49 -38.64
CA HIS A 360 17.51 2.04 -39.66
C HIS A 360 18.98 2.13 -39.24
N VAL A 361 19.30 1.94 -37.95
CA VAL A 361 20.67 1.97 -37.44
C VAL A 361 21.19 0.54 -37.37
N ASN A 362 22.34 0.26 -37.98
CA ASN A 362 22.93 -1.08 -37.93
C ASN A 362 23.42 -1.40 -36.48
N LYS A 363 23.74 -2.68 -36.21
CA LYS A 363 24.17 -3.09 -34.86
C LYS A 363 25.50 -2.45 -34.45
N GLU A 364 26.45 -2.32 -35.37
CA GLU A 364 27.79 -1.79 -35.09
C GLU A 364 27.77 -0.30 -34.72
N ASP A 365 27.07 0.53 -35.50
CA ASP A 365 26.89 1.95 -35.23
C ASP A 365 26.12 2.19 -33.94
N PHE A 366 25.12 1.35 -33.64
CA PHE A 366 24.40 1.44 -32.37
C PHE A 366 25.30 1.07 -31.18
N PHE A 367 26.11 0.02 -31.32
CA PHE A 367 27.08 -0.39 -30.32
C PHE A 367 28.12 0.70 -30.08
N LEU A 368 28.71 1.28 -31.14
CA LEU A 368 29.64 2.41 -31.05
C LEU A 368 29.00 3.64 -30.40
N PHE A 369 27.74 3.94 -30.75
CA PHE A 369 26.99 5.03 -30.14
C PHE A 369 26.82 4.83 -28.63
N HIS A 370 26.46 3.62 -28.19
CA HIS A 370 26.33 3.29 -26.77
C HIS A 370 27.69 3.27 -26.05
N LEU A 371 28.75 2.78 -26.70
CA LEU A 371 30.11 2.84 -26.17
C LEU A 371 30.57 4.29 -25.95
N CYS A 372 30.37 5.18 -26.94
CA CYS A 372 30.65 6.60 -26.79
C CYS A 372 29.85 7.21 -25.64
N TYR A 373 28.56 6.88 -25.52
CA TYR A 373 27.73 7.31 -24.38
C TYR A 373 28.33 6.89 -23.02
N LYS A 374 28.78 5.65 -22.88
CA LYS A 374 29.39 5.17 -21.62
C LYS A 374 30.70 5.89 -21.30
N ILE A 375 31.57 6.10 -22.30
CA ILE A 375 32.83 6.83 -22.14
C ILE A 375 32.57 8.28 -21.71
N VAL A 376 31.65 8.97 -22.39
CA VAL A 376 31.29 10.36 -22.08
C VAL A 376 30.67 10.46 -20.68
N ARG A 377 29.81 9.50 -20.29
CA ARG A 377 29.19 9.48 -18.95
C ARG A 377 30.23 9.31 -17.82
N GLN A 378 31.35 8.64 -18.09
CA GLN A 378 32.46 8.51 -17.15
C GLN A 378 33.46 9.69 -17.22
N ALA A 379 33.17 10.72 -18.02
CA ALA A 379 34.03 11.88 -18.23
C ALA A 379 35.44 11.53 -18.72
N MET A 380 35.57 10.45 -19.51
CA MET A 380 36.83 10.00 -20.09
C MET A 380 37.01 10.55 -21.52
N THR A 381 38.25 10.82 -21.91
CA THR A 381 38.63 11.03 -23.31
C THR A 381 38.80 9.68 -24.02
N PRO A 382 38.81 9.61 -25.37
CA PRO A 382 39.08 8.36 -26.08
C PRO A 382 40.42 7.74 -25.69
N ASP A 383 41.47 8.56 -25.54
CA ASP A 383 42.77 8.14 -25.03
C ASP A 383 42.69 7.58 -23.61
N GLY A 384 42.05 8.32 -22.69
CA GLY A 384 41.92 7.89 -21.30
C GLY A 384 41.08 6.62 -21.16
N ALA A 385 40.06 6.45 -22.00
CA ALA A 385 39.29 5.22 -22.07
C ALA A 385 40.14 4.05 -22.57
N PHE A 386 40.94 4.25 -23.63
CA PHE A 386 41.85 3.20 -24.09
C PHE A 386 42.83 2.78 -23.00
N ASP A 387 43.47 3.75 -22.34
CA ASP A 387 44.47 3.49 -21.30
C ASP A 387 43.84 2.78 -20.07
N ALA A 388 42.59 3.11 -19.72
CA ALA A 388 41.84 2.42 -18.68
C ALA A 388 41.46 0.98 -19.07
N LEU A 389 41.10 0.75 -20.33
CA LEU A 389 40.70 -0.57 -20.82
C LEU A 389 41.89 -1.49 -21.13
N SER A 390 43.05 -0.93 -21.45
CA SER A 390 44.25 -1.69 -21.81
C SER A 390 45.09 -2.14 -20.62
N ASN A 391 44.78 -1.71 -19.39
CA ASN A 391 45.62 -1.91 -18.21
C ASN A 391 47.09 -1.50 -18.46
N LEU A 392 47.32 -0.40 -19.20
CA LEU A 392 48.63 0.11 -19.62
C LEU A 392 49.42 -0.77 -20.62
N ALA A 393 48.81 -1.83 -21.17
CA ALA A 393 49.40 -2.55 -22.30
C ALA A 393 49.26 -1.73 -23.59
N ASN A 394 50.33 -1.63 -24.39
CA ASN A 394 50.28 -0.91 -25.67
C ASN A 394 49.47 -1.66 -26.75
N LEU A 395 49.40 -2.99 -26.66
CA LEU A 395 48.68 -3.88 -27.57
C LEU A 395 47.93 -4.94 -26.74
N PRO A 396 46.80 -4.58 -26.11
CA PRO A 396 46.01 -5.50 -25.32
C PRO A 396 45.33 -6.54 -26.23
N GLU A 397 45.23 -7.78 -25.74
CA GLU A 397 44.45 -8.82 -26.40
C GLU A 397 42.98 -8.40 -26.48
N THR A 398 42.34 -8.61 -27.64
CA THR A 398 40.96 -8.19 -27.92
C THR A 398 39.96 -8.72 -26.88
N SER A 399 40.15 -9.96 -26.43
CA SER A 399 39.30 -10.64 -25.43
C SER A 399 39.37 -9.94 -24.06
N ILE A 400 40.59 -9.64 -23.59
CA ILE A 400 40.87 -8.97 -22.33
C ILE A 400 40.36 -7.53 -22.37
N PHE A 401 40.65 -6.81 -23.47
CA PHE A 401 40.20 -5.44 -23.65
C PHE A 401 38.68 -5.33 -23.64
N TYR A 402 37.98 -6.27 -24.27
CA TYR A 402 36.52 -6.32 -24.23
C TYR A 402 35.98 -6.72 -22.85
N SER A 403 36.63 -7.64 -22.15
CA SER A 403 36.29 -7.96 -20.75
C SER A 403 36.39 -6.73 -19.84
N ASN A 404 37.46 -5.94 -20.01
CA ASN A 404 37.64 -4.67 -19.32
C ASN A 404 36.56 -3.65 -19.72
N ALA A 405 36.14 -3.60 -20.99
CA ALA A 405 35.05 -2.73 -21.41
C ALA A 405 33.72 -3.12 -20.75
N LYS A 406 33.46 -4.43 -20.58
CA LYS A 406 32.27 -4.92 -19.86
C LYS A 406 32.28 -4.56 -18.38
N SER A 407 33.43 -4.59 -17.71
CA SER A 407 33.53 -4.36 -16.27
C SER A 407 33.63 -2.87 -15.93
N ILE A 408 34.50 -2.13 -16.61
CA ILE A 408 34.78 -0.71 -16.36
C ILE A 408 33.64 0.18 -16.90
N LEU A 409 33.21 -0.04 -18.15
CA LEU A 409 32.22 0.82 -18.80
C LEU A 409 30.77 0.30 -18.62
N ASP A 410 30.57 -0.84 -17.98
CA ASP A 410 29.28 -1.57 -17.97
C ASP A 410 28.71 -1.70 -19.40
N LEU A 411 29.57 -2.06 -20.35
CA LEU A 411 29.21 -2.21 -21.75
C LEU A 411 28.54 -3.57 -21.98
N LYS A 412 27.23 -3.58 -22.14
CA LYS A 412 26.45 -4.74 -22.60
C LYS A 412 25.16 -4.26 -23.26
N VAL A 413 25.01 -4.54 -24.55
CA VAL A 413 23.87 -4.13 -25.38
C VAL A 413 23.22 -5.35 -26.01
N PHE A 414 24.00 -6.25 -26.62
CA PHE A 414 23.53 -7.45 -27.30
C PHE A 414 24.13 -8.72 -26.69
N LEU A 415 23.58 -9.88 -27.08
CA LEU A 415 24.15 -11.19 -26.69
C LEU A 415 25.44 -11.48 -27.45
N ASP A 416 25.55 -10.98 -28.69
CA ASP A 416 26.67 -11.15 -29.62
C ASP A 416 27.68 -9.98 -29.58
N ASP A 417 27.67 -9.19 -28.51
CA ASP A 417 28.54 -8.01 -28.40
C ASP A 417 30.04 -8.31 -28.56
N ASP A 418 30.53 -9.51 -28.17
CA ASP A 418 31.95 -9.88 -28.40
C ASP A 418 32.30 -9.93 -29.89
N GLN A 419 31.40 -10.47 -30.71
CA GLN A 419 31.59 -10.57 -32.15
C GLN A 419 31.52 -9.19 -32.81
N ILE A 420 30.57 -8.36 -32.38
CA ILE A 420 30.43 -6.96 -32.82
C ILE A 420 31.68 -6.16 -32.42
N PHE A 421 32.18 -6.36 -31.21
CA PHE A 421 33.37 -5.69 -30.72
C PHE A 421 34.60 -6.05 -31.56
N ARG A 422 34.78 -7.35 -31.85
CA ARG A 422 35.84 -7.85 -32.74
C ARG A 422 35.70 -7.31 -34.16
N SER A 423 34.50 -7.27 -34.74
CA SER A 423 34.32 -6.76 -36.11
C SER A 423 34.70 -5.27 -36.24
N ILE A 424 34.47 -4.49 -35.18
CA ILE A 424 34.79 -3.05 -35.16
C ILE A 424 36.28 -2.79 -34.91
N PHE A 425 36.84 -3.43 -33.87
CA PHE A 425 38.16 -3.08 -33.33
C PHE A 425 39.29 -4.05 -33.71
N ASP A 426 38.96 -5.23 -34.22
CA ASP A 426 39.91 -6.22 -34.76
C ASP A 426 39.40 -6.82 -36.09
N PRO A 427 39.14 -5.98 -37.12
CA PRO A 427 38.56 -6.45 -38.39
C PRO A 427 39.47 -7.42 -39.15
N LYS A 428 40.76 -7.44 -38.83
CA LYS A 428 41.77 -8.33 -39.44
C LYS A 428 41.98 -9.62 -38.65
N ASN A 429 41.27 -9.81 -37.52
CA ASN A 429 41.41 -10.95 -36.61
C ASN A 429 42.87 -11.20 -36.19
N LEU A 430 43.59 -10.14 -35.85
CA LEU A 430 44.98 -10.21 -35.38
C LEU A 430 45.07 -10.59 -33.89
N GLY A 431 43.96 -10.53 -33.16
CA GLY A 431 43.88 -10.85 -31.73
C GLY A 431 44.22 -9.68 -30.80
N PHE A 432 44.60 -8.51 -31.34
CA PHE A 432 45.02 -7.34 -30.57
C PHE A 432 44.38 -6.06 -31.11
N ILE A 433 44.18 -5.08 -30.22
CA ILE A 433 43.61 -3.77 -30.57
C ILE A 433 44.70 -2.70 -30.43
N SER A 434 44.96 -1.95 -31.51
CA SER A 434 45.86 -0.80 -31.42
C SER A 434 45.11 0.44 -30.92
N LYS A 435 45.84 1.32 -30.22
CA LYS A 435 45.31 2.60 -29.73
C LYS A 435 44.79 3.47 -30.87
N GLU A 436 45.51 3.51 -31.99
CA GLU A 436 45.11 4.29 -33.17
C GLU A 436 43.81 3.77 -33.77
N ASN A 437 43.64 2.44 -33.86
CA ASN A 437 42.41 1.87 -34.38
C ASN A 437 41.23 2.19 -33.46
N PHE A 438 41.38 2.01 -32.14
CA PHE A 438 40.34 2.34 -31.17
C PHE A 438 39.93 3.82 -31.26
N ILE A 439 40.89 4.74 -31.19
CA ILE A 439 40.62 6.19 -31.23
C ILE A 439 39.98 6.58 -32.57
N SER A 440 40.41 5.99 -33.69
CA SER A 440 39.82 6.29 -35.01
C SER A 440 38.33 5.91 -35.11
N LYS A 441 37.88 4.93 -34.32
CA LYS A 441 36.48 4.48 -34.27
C LYS A 441 35.65 5.26 -33.26
N ILE A 442 36.25 5.71 -32.15
CA ILE A 442 35.57 6.53 -31.14
C ILE A 442 35.52 7.99 -31.59
N ASN A 443 34.44 8.36 -32.28
CA ASN A 443 34.22 9.71 -32.78
C ASN A 443 33.17 10.46 -31.95
N PHE A 444 33.63 11.29 -31.02
CA PHE A 444 32.75 12.11 -30.18
C PHE A 444 31.97 13.17 -30.98
N GLN A 445 32.51 13.70 -32.07
CA GLN A 445 31.77 14.66 -32.91
C GLN A 445 30.56 13.99 -33.56
N ALA A 446 30.75 12.79 -34.13
CA ALA A 446 29.67 11.98 -34.68
C ALA A 446 28.66 11.59 -33.60
N TYR A 447 29.13 11.20 -32.41
CA TYR A 447 28.27 10.91 -31.26
C TYR A 447 27.38 12.10 -30.88
N TYR A 448 27.93 13.30 -30.68
CA TYR A 448 27.13 14.47 -30.32
C TYR A 448 26.16 14.91 -31.42
N ALA A 449 26.52 14.74 -32.70
CA ALA A 449 25.61 14.95 -33.81
C ALA A 449 24.45 13.94 -33.77
N ASN A 450 24.75 12.67 -33.50
CA ASN A 450 23.76 11.59 -33.42
C ASN A 450 22.83 11.71 -32.21
N CYS A 451 23.27 12.35 -31.11
CA CYS A 451 22.41 12.62 -29.95
C CYS A 451 21.16 13.45 -30.27
N LYS A 452 21.21 14.25 -31.36
CA LYS A 452 20.10 15.10 -31.82
C LYS A 452 19.54 14.65 -33.18
N ASN A 453 19.96 13.49 -33.66
CA ASN A 453 19.58 12.99 -34.97
C ASN A 453 18.26 12.22 -34.89
N ASN A 454 17.34 12.52 -35.82
CA ASN A 454 16.06 11.82 -35.93
C ASN A 454 16.20 10.31 -36.19
N ALA A 455 17.34 9.84 -36.71
CA ALA A 455 17.61 8.41 -36.87
C ALA A 455 17.76 7.66 -35.52
N TYR A 456 18.08 8.38 -34.44
CA TYR A 456 18.26 7.85 -33.09
C TYR A 456 17.08 8.19 -32.17
N VAL A 457 15.91 8.38 -32.77
CA VAL A 457 14.66 8.68 -32.07
C VAL A 457 13.83 7.42 -31.95
N ILE A 458 13.27 7.21 -30.75
CA ILE A 458 12.39 6.08 -30.44
C ILE A 458 11.01 6.62 -30.09
N SER A 459 9.98 6.00 -30.68
CA SER A 459 8.60 6.34 -30.35
C SER A 459 8.22 5.76 -28.99
N ARG A 460 7.32 6.44 -28.29
CA ARG A 460 6.78 5.96 -27.01
C ARG A 460 6.17 4.56 -27.11
N CYS A 461 5.46 4.29 -28.21
CA CYS A 461 4.88 2.98 -28.46
C CYS A 461 5.96 1.89 -28.53
N LYS A 462 7.06 2.12 -29.25
CA LYS A 462 8.16 1.14 -29.33
C LYS A 462 8.78 0.90 -27.95
N PHE A 463 9.01 1.97 -27.19
CA PHE A 463 9.53 1.87 -25.82
C PHE A 463 8.65 1.01 -24.91
N LEU A 464 7.35 1.32 -24.83
CA LEU A 464 6.43 0.58 -23.96
C LEU A 464 6.25 -0.87 -24.42
N THR A 465 6.18 -1.14 -25.73
CA THR A 465 6.11 -2.51 -26.25
C THR A 465 7.37 -3.30 -25.93
N THR A 466 8.56 -2.70 -26.03
CA THR A 466 9.81 -3.36 -25.64
C THR A 466 9.83 -3.71 -24.15
N LEU A 467 9.33 -2.84 -23.27
CA LEU A 467 9.19 -3.17 -21.84
C LEU A 467 8.29 -4.39 -21.62
N LEU A 468 7.18 -4.49 -22.36
CA LEU A 468 6.27 -5.64 -22.29
C LEU A 468 6.92 -6.94 -22.79
N GLU A 469 7.63 -6.88 -23.91
CA GLU A 469 8.34 -8.04 -24.49
C GLU A 469 9.37 -8.59 -23.50
N VAL A 470 10.18 -7.70 -22.91
CA VAL A 470 11.17 -8.09 -21.91
C VAL A 470 10.50 -8.63 -20.65
N TYR A 471 9.46 -7.97 -20.16
CA TYR A 471 8.69 -8.48 -19.02
C TYR A 471 8.17 -9.90 -19.27
N ASN A 472 7.56 -10.17 -20.44
CA ASN A 472 6.98 -11.46 -20.76
C ASN A 472 8.02 -12.60 -20.73
N VAL A 473 9.25 -12.34 -21.20
CA VAL A 473 10.35 -13.31 -21.11
C VAL A 473 10.67 -13.63 -19.65
N TYR A 474 10.79 -12.62 -18.79
CA TYR A 474 11.10 -12.84 -17.38
C TYR A 474 9.90 -13.35 -16.57
N TYR A 475 8.67 -13.04 -16.97
CA TYR A 475 7.46 -13.59 -16.40
C TYR A 475 7.36 -15.09 -16.65
N CYS A 476 7.63 -15.54 -17.87
CA CYS A 476 7.71 -16.97 -18.19
C CYS A 476 8.78 -17.68 -17.36
N LYS A 477 9.98 -17.08 -17.21
CA LYS A 477 11.03 -17.61 -16.32
C LYS A 477 10.58 -17.68 -14.86
N ALA A 478 9.91 -16.64 -14.36
CA ALA A 478 9.41 -16.59 -12.99
C ALA A 478 8.36 -17.67 -12.74
N VAL A 479 7.35 -17.78 -13.61
CA VAL A 479 6.31 -18.81 -13.52
C VAL A 479 6.92 -20.21 -13.59
N SER A 480 7.84 -20.46 -14.52
CA SER A 480 8.50 -21.77 -14.65
C SER A 480 9.24 -22.16 -13.36
N ASN A 481 9.97 -21.22 -12.75
CA ASN A 481 10.64 -21.44 -11.47
C ASN A 481 9.63 -21.69 -10.33
N LEU A 482 8.53 -20.93 -10.27
CA LEU A 482 7.51 -21.11 -9.25
C LEU A 482 6.76 -22.44 -9.38
N ILE A 483 6.46 -22.90 -10.60
CA ILE A 483 5.89 -24.23 -10.84
C ILE A 483 6.85 -25.32 -10.36
N LYS A 484 8.16 -25.17 -10.62
CA LYS A 484 9.17 -26.09 -10.10
C LYS A 484 9.14 -26.15 -8.57
N ILE A 485 9.16 -25.00 -7.90
CA ILE A 485 9.13 -24.91 -6.43
C ILE A 485 7.81 -25.50 -5.87
N TYR A 486 6.69 -25.22 -6.52
CA TYR A 486 5.38 -25.75 -6.14
C TYR A 486 5.34 -27.28 -6.22
N ASN A 487 5.77 -27.84 -7.36
CA ASN A 487 5.76 -29.29 -7.58
C ASN A 487 6.67 -30.04 -6.60
N GLN A 488 7.74 -29.40 -6.13
CA GLN A 488 8.61 -29.95 -5.07
C GLN A 488 7.98 -29.91 -3.68
N SER A 489 6.95 -29.08 -3.47
CA SER A 489 6.32 -28.83 -2.17
C SER A 489 4.99 -29.57 -1.99
N GLY A 490 4.32 -29.97 -3.07
CA GLY A 490 3.10 -30.81 -3.04
C GLY A 490 2.05 -30.39 -4.08
N ILE A 491 1.01 -31.20 -4.24
CA ILE A 491 -0.08 -30.95 -5.23
C ILE A 491 -1.05 -29.85 -4.74
N ASN A 492 -1.10 -29.60 -3.43
CA ASN A 492 -1.89 -28.55 -2.77
C ASN A 492 -1.14 -28.12 -1.51
N LEU A 493 -0.96 -26.82 -1.31
CA LEU A 493 -0.18 -26.30 -0.17
C LEU A 493 -1.10 -25.79 0.94
N ASN A 494 -0.92 -26.30 2.16
CA ASN A 494 -1.43 -25.64 3.36
C ASN A 494 -0.60 -24.36 3.66
N GLN A 495 -0.98 -23.60 4.70
CA GLN A 495 -0.28 -22.35 5.05
C GLN A 495 1.23 -22.56 5.27
N SER A 496 1.61 -23.55 6.09
CA SER A 496 3.03 -23.81 6.39
C SER A 496 3.82 -24.20 5.14
N GLU A 497 3.24 -25.03 4.27
CA GLU A 497 3.86 -25.45 3.01
C GLU A 497 3.98 -24.29 2.02
N TYR A 498 2.96 -23.42 1.98
CA TYR A 498 2.98 -22.20 1.18
C TYR A 498 4.10 -21.26 1.61
N GLU A 499 4.21 -20.99 2.92
CA GLU A 499 5.22 -20.10 3.47
C GLU A 499 6.64 -20.62 3.18
N GLN A 500 6.86 -21.93 3.33
CA GLN A 500 8.14 -22.56 2.99
C GLN A 500 8.44 -22.46 1.49
N ALA A 501 7.46 -22.72 0.62
CA ALA A 501 7.63 -22.59 -0.82
C ALA A 501 7.90 -21.14 -1.25
N ALA A 502 7.20 -20.16 -0.66
CA ALA A 502 7.41 -18.75 -0.90
C ALA A 502 8.81 -18.28 -0.44
N LEU A 503 9.28 -18.75 0.72
CA LEU A 503 10.64 -18.47 1.21
C LEU A 503 11.73 -19.11 0.34
N LYS A 504 11.48 -20.27 -0.28
CA LYS A 504 12.38 -20.83 -1.29
C LYS A 504 12.47 -19.93 -2.53
N ALA A 505 11.38 -19.27 -2.91
CA ALA A 505 11.34 -18.36 -4.05
C ALA A 505 11.98 -16.99 -3.75
N GLU A 506 11.76 -16.44 -2.56
CA GLU A 506 12.34 -15.17 -2.09
C GLU A 506 12.64 -15.25 -0.59
N PRO A 507 13.90 -15.52 -0.20
CA PRO A 507 14.29 -15.67 1.21
C PRO A 507 14.16 -14.39 2.04
N SER A 508 14.02 -13.22 1.39
CA SER A 508 13.93 -11.92 2.08
C SER A 508 12.51 -11.56 2.56
N LEU A 509 11.52 -12.44 2.35
CA LEU A 509 10.15 -12.20 2.78
C LEU A 509 10.02 -12.23 4.30
N SER A 510 9.37 -11.20 4.86
CA SER A 510 8.96 -11.15 6.27
C SER A 510 7.71 -11.99 6.54
N THR A 511 7.47 -12.35 7.79
CA THR A 511 6.27 -13.09 8.22
C THR A 511 4.97 -12.40 7.80
N ASP A 512 4.89 -11.07 7.98
CA ASP A 512 3.72 -10.28 7.56
C ASP A 512 3.48 -10.34 6.05
N GLN A 513 4.54 -10.37 5.24
CA GLN A 513 4.43 -10.50 3.79
C GLN A 513 3.94 -11.89 3.39
N LEU A 514 4.44 -12.93 4.04
CA LEU A 514 4.04 -14.31 3.78
C LEU A 514 2.56 -14.54 4.08
N GLU A 515 2.08 -14.05 5.22
CA GLU A 515 0.68 -14.14 5.63
C GLU A 515 -0.23 -13.46 4.60
N ARG A 516 0.15 -12.26 4.12
CA ARG A 516 -0.59 -11.52 3.08
C ARG A 516 -0.64 -12.25 1.75
N LEU A 517 0.51 -12.78 1.32
CA LEU A 517 0.62 -13.52 0.07
C LEU A 517 -0.25 -14.79 0.11
N TYR A 518 -0.31 -15.45 1.28
CA TYR A 518 -1.19 -16.59 1.51
C TYR A 518 -2.68 -16.21 1.49
N GLU A 519 -3.08 -15.14 2.18
CA GLU A 519 -4.45 -14.62 2.15
C GLU A 519 -4.89 -14.25 0.71
N GLU A 520 -4.01 -13.58 -0.06
CA GLU A 520 -4.29 -13.29 -1.47
C GLU A 520 -4.42 -14.57 -2.30
N ALA A 521 -3.54 -15.55 -2.10
CA ALA A 521 -3.61 -16.83 -2.78
C ALA A 521 -4.92 -17.58 -2.49
N LEU A 522 -5.43 -17.53 -1.24
CA LEU A 522 -6.74 -18.06 -0.87
C LEU A 522 -7.88 -17.32 -1.58
N SER A 523 -7.81 -15.99 -1.66
CA SER A 523 -8.86 -15.17 -2.29
C SER A 523 -9.00 -15.41 -3.80
N LEU A 524 -7.96 -15.94 -4.45
CA LEU A 524 -7.95 -16.28 -5.87
C LEU A 524 -8.65 -17.63 -6.16
N GLN A 525 -9.09 -18.33 -5.13
CA GLN A 525 -9.75 -19.63 -5.26
C GLN A 525 -11.23 -19.56 -4.95
N ASN A 526 -11.97 -20.46 -5.59
CA ASN A 526 -13.40 -20.62 -5.35
C ASN A 526 -13.73 -21.65 -4.26
N ASN A 527 -12.77 -22.45 -3.74
CA ASN A 527 -13.02 -23.55 -2.79
C ASN A 527 -11.85 -23.85 -1.81
N GLU A 528 -12.22 -24.29 -0.60
CA GLU A 528 -11.50 -25.04 0.47
C GLU A 528 -9.97 -24.87 0.65
N GLY A 529 -9.54 -23.77 1.30
CA GLY A 529 -8.39 -23.69 2.22
C GLY A 529 -6.97 -24.09 1.76
N LEU A 530 -6.82 -24.65 0.56
CA LEU A 530 -5.60 -25.27 0.05
C LEU A 530 -5.11 -24.56 -1.21
N ILE A 531 -3.86 -24.10 -1.22
CA ILE A 531 -3.33 -23.33 -2.33
C ILE A 531 -2.97 -24.21 -3.52
N THR A 532 -3.62 -23.98 -4.66
CA THR A 532 -3.31 -24.56 -5.98
C THR A 532 -2.10 -23.87 -6.61
N CYS A 533 -1.45 -24.54 -7.57
CA CYS A 533 -0.32 -24.01 -8.32
C CYS A 533 -0.65 -22.67 -8.98
N SER A 534 -1.89 -22.51 -9.48
CA SER A 534 -2.34 -21.29 -10.13
C SER A 534 -2.38 -20.10 -9.17
N SER A 535 -3.01 -20.28 -8.00
CA SER A 535 -3.06 -19.25 -6.96
C SER A 535 -1.68 -18.95 -6.38
N PHE A 536 -0.82 -19.95 -6.24
CA PHE A 536 0.57 -19.78 -5.80
C PHE A 536 1.36 -18.91 -6.78
N CYS A 537 1.36 -19.26 -8.06
CA CYS A 537 2.09 -18.50 -9.09
C CYS A 537 1.54 -17.08 -9.23
N THR A 538 0.21 -16.92 -9.24
CA THR A 538 -0.43 -15.60 -9.42
C THR A 538 -0.15 -14.67 -8.24
N SER A 539 -0.33 -15.15 -7.00
CA SER A 539 -0.07 -14.35 -5.80
C SER A 539 1.37 -13.87 -5.75
N LEU A 540 2.36 -14.74 -6.01
CA LEU A 540 3.78 -14.37 -5.96
C LEU A 540 4.20 -13.45 -7.11
N THR A 541 3.79 -13.75 -8.34
CA THR A 541 4.20 -12.94 -9.51
C THR A 541 3.59 -11.53 -9.52
N ASN A 542 2.41 -11.33 -8.91
CA ASN A 542 1.81 -10.01 -8.74
C ASN A 542 2.73 -9.03 -7.99
N TYR A 543 3.60 -9.54 -7.11
CA TYR A 543 4.57 -8.75 -6.35
C TYR A 543 6.01 -8.88 -6.86
N GLY A 544 6.20 -9.45 -8.05
CA GLY A 544 7.53 -9.60 -8.65
C GLY A 544 8.39 -10.68 -8.02
N ILE A 545 7.79 -11.70 -7.41
CA ILE A 545 8.49 -12.86 -6.84
C ILE A 545 8.59 -13.97 -7.89
N GLY A 546 9.68 -14.75 -7.85
CA GLY A 546 9.93 -15.91 -8.70
C GLY A 546 11.15 -15.77 -9.61
N HIS A 547 11.53 -14.54 -9.98
CA HIS A 547 12.78 -14.27 -10.71
C HIS A 547 13.25 -12.82 -10.49
N ARG A 548 14.56 -12.58 -10.41
CA ARG A 548 15.11 -11.21 -10.20
C ARG A 548 14.69 -10.22 -11.29
N GLY A 549 14.50 -10.71 -12.51
CA GLY A 549 14.05 -9.90 -13.66
C GLY A 549 12.64 -9.33 -13.55
N ILE A 550 11.69 -10.05 -12.95
CA ILE A 550 10.30 -9.56 -12.81
C ILE A 550 10.17 -8.53 -11.69
N LYS A 551 11.00 -8.64 -10.64
CA LYS A 551 11.02 -7.73 -9.48
C LYS A 551 11.22 -6.26 -9.87
N GLU A 552 12.00 -6.01 -10.91
CA GLU A 552 12.26 -4.66 -11.44
C GLU A 552 11.01 -3.98 -12.06
N PHE A 553 10.02 -4.78 -12.47
CA PHE A 553 8.74 -4.29 -13.00
C PHE A 553 7.66 -4.23 -11.92
N ALA A 554 7.94 -4.73 -10.71
CA ALA A 554 7.02 -4.66 -9.60
C ALA A 554 6.87 -3.21 -9.13
N VAL A 555 5.69 -2.87 -8.63
CA VAL A 555 5.40 -1.56 -8.04
C VAL A 555 5.57 -1.71 -6.52
N PRO A 556 6.67 -1.23 -5.92
CA PRO A 556 6.97 -1.49 -4.50
C PRO A 556 5.85 -1.05 -3.56
N GLU A 557 5.13 0.01 -3.93
CA GLU A 557 4.03 0.56 -3.16
C GLU A 557 2.83 -0.40 -3.03
N LEU A 558 2.69 -1.39 -3.93
CA LEU A 558 1.68 -2.45 -3.79
C LEU A 558 1.88 -3.28 -2.52
N TRP A 559 3.12 -3.41 -2.05
CA TRP A 559 3.42 -4.09 -0.78
C TRP A 559 2.87 -3.35 0.44
N ASN A 560 2.70 -2.03 0.35
CA ASN A 560 2.37 -1.15 1.48
C ASN A 560 0.87 -0.90 1.66
N ILE A 561 0.03 -1.29 0.70
CA ILE A 561 -1.42 -1.05 0.71
C ILE A 561 -2.16 -1.85 1.80
N SER A 562 -1.70 -3.06 2.13
CA SER A 562 -2.49 -3.96 2.97
C SER A 562 -2.41 -3.70 4.48
N GLU A 563 -1.63 -2.71 4.94
CA GLU A 563 -1.57 -2.36 6.37
C GLU A 563 -2.88 -1.76 6.91
N LYS A 564 -3.73 -1.18 6.06
CA LYS A 564 -4.93 -0.45 6.53
C LYS A 564 -6.16 -1.35 6.74
N LEU A 565 -6.26 -2.49 6.05
CA LEU A 565 -7.37 -3.42 6.26
C LEU A 565 -7.36 -4.02 7.68
N ARG A 566 -6.19 -4.19 8.29
CA ARG A 566 -6.09 -4.57 9.71
C ARG A 566 -6.29 -3.39 10.66
N SER A 567 -5.71 -2.21 10.38
CA SER A 567 -5.89 -1.06 11.29
C SER A 567 -7.34 -0.57 11.35
N ASP A 568 -8.05 -0.51 10.22
CA ASP A 568 -9.43 -0.03 10.16
C ASP A 568 -10.41 -1.08 10.72
N VAL A 569 -10.15 -2.38 10.52
CA VAL A 569 -10.94 -3.45 11.17
C VAL A 569 -10.66 -3.50 12.68
N SER A 570 -9.41 -3.37 13.12
CA SER A 570 -9.08 -3.24 14.54
C SER A 570 -9.67 -1.97 15.17
N TYR A 571 -9.73 -0.85 14.43
CA TYR A 571 -10.41 0.36 14.90
C TYR A 571 -11.93 0.18 14.98
N LEU A 572 -12.55 -0.50 14.01
CA LEU A 572 -13.98 -0.81 14.04
C LEU A 572 -14.34 -1.78 15.19
N PHE A 573 -13.50 -2.78 15.49
CA PHE A 573 -13.68 -3.65 16.66
C PHE A 573 -13.48 -2.91 17.99
N LEU A 574 -12.57 -1.93 18.03
CA LEU A 574 -12.38 -1.06 19.20
C LEU A 574 -13.52 -0.04 19.35
N GLU A 575 -14.09 0.47 18.25
CA GLU A 575 -15.26 1.34 18.25
C GLU A 575 -16.55 0.58 18.58
N GLU A 576 -16.75 -0.66 18.12
CA GLU A 576 -17.88 -1.50 18.54
C GLU A 576 -17.75 -1.94 20.01
N SER A 577 -16.53 -2.21 20.48
CA SER A 577 -16.26 -2.46 21.91
C SER A 577 -16.47 -1.19 22.76
N ALA A 578 -16.09 -0.01 22.26
CA ALA A 578 -16.34 1.26 22.93
C ALA A 578 -17.83 1.66 22.88
N ALA A 579 -18.53 1.36 21.78
CA ALA A 579 -19.94 1.64 21.61
C ALA A 579 -20.81 0.75 22.52
N SER A 580 -20.46 -0.53 22.67
CA SER A 580 -21.08 -1.45 23.64
C SER A 580 -20.78 -1.08 25.10
N LEU A 581 -19.65 -0.41 25.37
CA LEU A 581 -19.34 0.20 26.67
C LEU A 581 -20.01 1.58 26.88
N SER A 582 -20.44 2.26 25.81
CA SER A 582 -21.04 3.61 25.87
C SER A 582 -22.57 3.64 25.95
N LEU A 583 -23.23 2.47 25.92
CA LEU A 583 -24.69 2.37 26.03
C LEU A 583 -25.22 2.44 27.47
N GLU A 584 -24.35 2.58 28.46
CA GLU A 584 -24.73 2.99 29.82
C GLU A 584 -24.30 4.45 30.02
N ASP A 585 -25.15 5.37 29.57
CA ASP A 585 -25.01 6.80 29.86
C ASP A 585 -25.88 7.16 31.08
N PRO A 586 -25.33 7.18 32.32
CA PRO A 586 -26.07 7.50 33.53
C PRO A 586 -26.50 8.97 33.60
N THR A 587 -26.16 9.80 32.62
CA THR A 587 -26.44 11.24 32.65
C THR A 587 -27.83 11.63 32.14
N LYS A 588 -28.59 10.72 31.49
CA LYS A 588 -29.96 11.02 31.04
C LYS A 588 -31.04 10.99 32.14
N GLU A 589 -30.74 10.50 33.33
CA GLU A 589 -31.67 10.60 34.47
C GLU A 589 -31.49 11.87 35.33
N ILE A 590 -30.43 12.65 35.12
CA ILE A 590 -30.14 13.82 35.97
C ILE A 590 -30.91 15.07 35.51
N ASN A 591 -31.38 15.14 34.26
CA ASN A 591 -32.12 16.31 33.75
C ASN A 591 -33.66 16.19 33.80
N LYS A 592 -34.21 15.16 34.44
CA LYS A 592 -35.65 15.06 34.73
C LYS A 592 -36.07 15.49 36.14
N SER A 593 -35.13 15.92 36.98
CA SER A 593 -35.39 16.36 38.36
C SER A 593 -35.18 17.86 38.60
N ARG A 594 -35.02 18.66 37.53
CA ARG A 594 -35.08 20.13 37.59
C ARG A 594 -36.07 20.68 36.57
N ASN A 595 -37.35 20.53 36.87
CA ASN A 595 -38.45 21.47 36.56
C ASN A 595 -39.68 21.10 37.37
#